data_AF-A0A3M2FG61-F1
#
_entry.id   AF-A0A3M2FG61-F1
#
_cell.length_a   1.000
_cell.length_b   1.000
_cell.length_c   1.000
_cell.angle_alpha   90.00
_cell.angle_beta   90.00
_cell.angle_gamma   90.00
#
_symmetry.space_group_name_H-M   'P 1'
#
loop_
_entity.id
_entity.type
_entity.pdbx_description
1 polymer ?
#
loop_
_entity_poly.entity_id
_entity_poly.type
_entity_poly.pdbx_seq_one_letter_code
_entity_poly.pdbx_strand_id
1 'polypeptide(L)'
;MGWTFNRPLYSLATEDENERAKHVWEHESLGGIAENNNPLPRPVIGLLLLTYATAMAITFPLYGQRPTAALYADYVALMNSDPVQAVINDTSLPYNERKKKAMAMIEDALSHFDSKYTFQREQHPIDLDHLRVIAPQIVELQTAGADLEEYTVIGDKVVKANFFNIQPDGTVIAKQPWWDKGYTIACIWFIVFCLSVIIAVKRLPPFTWQPDHSIAH
;
A
#
# COMPACT_ATOMS: atom_id res chain seq x y z
N MET A 1 -27.37 -7.00 -19.52
CA MET A 1 -27.34 -6.30 -18.24
C MET A 1 -27.58 -4.81 -18.50
N GLY A 2 -28.71 -4.29 -18.03
CA GLY A 2 -29.10 -2.89 -18.27
C GLY A 2 -28.73 -2.01 -17.08
N TRP A 3 -28.26 -0.79 -17.34
CA TRP A 3 -28.06 0.24 -16.32
C TRP A 3 -29.17 1.28 -16.43
N THR A 4 -29.81 1.62 -15.31
CA THR A 4 -30.74 2.75 -15.24
C THR A 4 -30.13 3.89 -14.44
N PHE A 5 -30.23 5.12 -14.97
CA PHE A 5 -29.72 6.33 -14.32
C PHE A 5 -30.84 7.34 -14.02
N ASN A 6 -32.12 6.94 -14.14
CA ASN A 6 -33.27 7.82 -13.90
C ASN A 6 -33.41 8.17 -12.41
N ARG A 7 -33.05 7.25 -11.51
CA ARG A 7 -33.05 7.43 -10.05
C ARG A 7 -31.86 6.68 -9.42
N PRO A 8 -30.61 7.13 -9.64
CA PRO A 8 -29.40 6.36 -9.34
C PRO A 8 -29.20 6.11 -7.84
N LEU A 9 -29.77 6.96 -6.98
CA LEU A 9 -29.75 6.77 -5.53
C LEU A 9 -30.83 5.80 -5.04
N TYR A 10 -31.81 5.44 -5.87
CA TYR A 10 -32.87 4.49 -5.54
C TYR A 10 -32.53 3.09 -6.06
N SER A 11 -32.31 2.96 -7.37
CA SER A 11 -31.90 1.71 -8.02
C SER A 11 -31.05 1.99 -9.25
N LEU A 12 -30.12 1.09 -9.54
CA LEU A 12 -29.30 1.04 -10.75
C LEU A 12 -29.65 -0.15 -11.67
N ALA A 13 -30.58 -1.01 -11.25
CA ALA A 13 -31.07 -2.14 -12.04
C ALA A 13 -32.32 -1.75 -12.85
N THR A 14 -32.47 -2.34 -14.03
CA THR A 14 -33.72 -2.26 -14.79
C THR A 14 -34.82 -3.07 -14.09
N GLU A 15 -36.08 -2.75 -14.37
CA GLU A 15 -37.23 -3.37 -13.68
C GLU A 15 -37.24 -4.91 -13.85
N ASP A 16 -36.91 -5.40 -15.04
CA ASP A 16 -36.80 -6.83 -15.36
C ASP A 16 -35.69 -7.53 -14.57
N GLU A 17 -34.53 -6.89 -14.37
CA GLU A 17 -33.46 -7.42 -13.53
C GLU A 17 -33.87 -7.49 -12.06
N ASN A 18 -34.61 -6.48 -11.60
CA ASN A 18 -35.11 -6.39 -10.24
C ASN A 18 -36.16 -7.47 -9.96
N GLU A 19 -37.14 -7.65 -10.86
CA GLU A 19 -38.14 -8.72 -10.75
C GLU A 19 -37.49 -10.11 -10.76
N ARG A 20 -36.48 -10.33 -11.60
CA ARG A 20 -35.72 -11.58 -11.58
C ARG A 20 -35.00 -11.78 -10.25
N ALA A 21 -34.41 -10.74 -9.68
CA ALA A 21 -33.75 -10.82 -8.38
C ALA A 21 -34.73 -11.12 -7.24
N LYS A 22 -35.92 -10.48 -7.23
CA LYS A 22 -37.01 -10.78 -6.28
C LYS A 22 -37.45 -12.24 -6.39
N HIS A 23 -37.68 -12.73 -7.62
CA HIS A 23 -38.05 -14.11 -7.86
C HIS A 23 -37.00 -15.08 -7.31
N VAL A 24 -35.71 -14.86 -7.60
CA VAL A 24 -34.64 -15.71 -7.05
C VAL A 24 -34.66 -15.69 -5.52
N TRP A 25 -34.74 -14.51 -4.91
CA TRP A 25 -34.72 -14.36 -3.46
C TRP A 25 -35.94 -15.02 -2.77
N GLU A 26 -37.11 -15.01 -3.39
CA GLU A 26 -38.32 -15.67 -2.86
C GLU A 26 -38.37 -17.18 -3.12
N HIS A 27 -37.63 -17.71 -4.10
CA HIS A 27 -37.73 -19.13 -4.51
C HIS A 27 -36.46 -19.94 -4.17
N GLU A 28 -35.37 -19.28 -3.81
CA GLU A 28 -34.11 -19.95 -3.45
C GLU A 28 -34.05 -20.19 -1.94
N SER A 29 -34.27 -21.44 -1.52
CA SER A 29 -34.06 -21.87 -0.15
C SER A 29 -32.59 -22.22 0.04
N LEU A 30 -31.86 -21.41 0.81
CA LEU A 30 -30.44 -21.63 1.17
C LEU A 30 -30.34 -22.72 2.26
N GLY A 31 -30.86 -23.92 1.99
CA GLY A 31 -30.91 -25.03 2.94
C GLY A 31 -31.89 -24.82 4.10
N GLY A 32 -33.01 -24.14 3.84
CA GLY A 32 -34.03 -23.81 4.86
C GLY A 32 -33.79 -22.50 5.61
N ILE A 33 -32.77 -21.73 5.22
CA ILE A 33 -32.51 -20.38 5.73
C ILE A 33 -33.10 -19.37 4.75
N ALA A 34 -33.89 -18.43 5.26
CA ALA A 34 -34.48 -17.36 4.49
C ALA A 34 -33.89 -16.01 4.92
N GLU A 35 -33.65 -15.11 3.96
CA GLU A 35 -33.00 -13.82 4.21
C GLU A 35 -33.96 -12.65 4.04
N ASN A 36 -34.03 -11.76 5.03
CA ASN A 36 -34.79 -10.52 4.92
C ASN A 36 -33.96 -9.42 4.24
N ASN A 37 -34.63 -8.52 3.53
CA ASN A 37 -33.99 -7.38 2.87
C ASN A 37 -33.94 -6.16 3.81
N ASN A 38 -33.26 -6.30 4.95
CA ASN A 38 -33.14 -5.21 5.92
C ASN A 38 -31.90 -4.35 5.64
N PRO A 39 -31.98 -3.02 5.81
CA PRO A 39 -30.80 -2.18 5.75
C PRO A 39 -29.85 -2.52 6.90
N LEU A 40 -28.55 -2.31 6.67
CA LEU A 40 -27.56 -2.45 7.73
C LEU A 40 -27.85 -1.47 8.89
N PRO A 41 -27.77 -1.92 10.16
CA PRO A 41 -27.95 -1.03 11.30
C PRO A 41 -26.93 0.11 11.29
N ARG A 42 -27.39 1.34 11.50
CA ARG A 42 -26.53 2.54 11.51
C ARG A 42 -25.33 2.43 12.46
N PRO A 43 -25.43 1.85 13.67
CA PRO A 43 -24.26 1.67 14.54
C PRO A 43 -23.18 0.77 13.92
N VAL A 44 -23.57 -0.27 13.19
CA VAL A 44 -22.63 -1.18 12.50
C VAL A 44 -21.89 -0.43 11.39
N ILE A 45 -22.60 0.40 10.62
CA ILE A 45 -21.98 1.27 9.61
C ILE A 45 -20.98 2.23 10.27
N GLY A 46 -21.37 2.86 11.40
CA GLY A 46 -20.48 3.73 12.16
C GLY A 46 -19.23 3.01 12.67
N LEU A 47 -19.38 1.78 13.16
CA LEU A 47 -18.26 0.95 13.60
C LEU A 47 -17.34 0.58 12.43
N LEU A 48 -17.87 0.29 11.24
CA LEU A 48 -17.07 -0.01 10.05
C LEU A 48 -16.24 1.21 9.62
N LEU A 49 -16.83 2.41 9.62
CA LEU A 49 -16.11 3.64 9.32
C LEU A 49 -15.04 3.95 10.37
N LEU A 50 -15.36 3.75 11.66
CA LEU A 50 -14.42 3.95 12.76
C LEU A 50 -13.24 2.98 12.66
N THR A 51 -13.50 1.69 12.44
CA THR A 51 -12.45 0.68 12.29
C THR A 51 -11.55 0.97 11.09
N TYR A 52 -12.09 1.42 9.97
CA TYR A 52 -11.29 1.89 8.84
C TYR A 52 -10.41 3.10 9.23
N ALA A 53 -10.98 4.13 9.88
CA ALA A 53 -10.23 5.30 10.30
C ALA A 53 -9.13 4.96 11.33
N THR A 54 -9.43 4.07 12.27
CA THR A 54 -8.47 3.55 13.25
C THR A 54 -7.36 2.75 12.57
N ALA A 55 -7.69 1.89 11.60
CA ALA A 55 -6.70 1.16 10.83
C ALA A 55 -5.76 2.13 10.09
N MET A 56 -6.33 3.12 9.39
CA MET A 56 -5.54 4.18 8.73
C MET A 56 -4.62 4.91 9.71
N ALA A 57 -5.12 5.27 10.89
CA ALA A 57 -4.35 5.95 11.93
C ALA A 57 -3.20 5.08 12.50
N ILE A 58 -3.44 3.78 12.75
CA ILE A 58 -2.42 2.86 13.28
C ILE A 58 -1.37 2.53 12.20
N THR A 59 -1.79 2.43 10.94
CA THR A 59 -0.85 2.18 9.83
C THR A 59 0.02 3.38 9.48
N PHE A 60 -0.19 4.54 10.10
CA PHE A 60 0.74 5.66 10.03
C PHE A 60 1.93 5.45 10.97
N PRO A 61 3.20 5.42 10.51
CA PRO A 61 3.76 5.49 9.15
C PRO A 61 4.42 4.14 8.76
N LEU A 62 3.71 3.03 8.94
CA LEU A 62 4.32 1.69 8.95
C LEU A 62 4.59 1.10 7.55
N TYR A 63 3.85 1.47 6.50
CA TYR A 63 3.81 0.64 5.27
C TYR A 63 3.82 1.36 3.91
N GLY A 64 3.86 2.69 3.82
CA GLY A 64 3.77 3.38 2.51
C GLY A 64 4.85 4.40 2.20
N GLN A 65 5.91 4.46 3.01
CA GLN A 65 7.12 5.19 2.62
C GLN A 65 7.91 4.35 1.62
N ARG A 66 8.36 4.96 0.51
CA ARG A 66 9.24 4.27 -0.44
C ARG A 66 10.70 4.41 0.02
N PRO A 67 11.52 3.35 -0.05
CA PRO A 67 12.92 3.47 0.30
C PRO A 67 13.62 4.41 -0.68
N THR A 68 14.25 5.45 -0.16
CA THR A 68 15.00 6.43 -0.96
C THR A 68 16.47 6.02 -1.09
N ALA A 69 17.19 6.53 -2.09
CA ALA A 69 18.62 6.29 -2.22
C ALA A 69 19.40 6.82 -1.00
N ALA A 70 18.91 7.90 -0.37
CA ALA A 70 19.50 8.48 0.83
C ALA A 70 19.53 7.50 2.02
N LEU A 71 18.55 6.60 2.12
CA LEU A 71 18.48 5.55 3.14
C LEU A 71 19.72 4.66 3.14
N TYR A 72 20.17 4.32 1.93
CA TYR A 72 21.23 3.35 1.67
C TYR A 72 22.61 4.00 1.42
N ALA A 73 22.70 5.33 1.39
CA ALA A 73 23.96 6.03 1.18
C ALA A 73 25.04 5.59 2.20
N ASP A 74 24.67 5.52 3.48
CA ASP A 74 25.58 5.09 4.55
C ASP A 74 25.94 3.61 4.44
N TYR A 75 24.99 2.77 3.99
CA TYR A 75 25.27 1.35 3.71
C TYR A 75 26.31 1.21 2.60
N VAL A 76 26.20 2.01 1.54
CA VAL A 76 27.17 1.99 0.43
C VAL A 76 28.54 2.46 0.90
N ALA A 77 28.60 3.52 1.70
CA ALA A 77 29.85 4.02 2.27
C ALA A 77 30.54 2.95 3.14
N LEU A 78 29.80 2.30 4.04
CA LEU A 78 30.33 1.23 4.89
C LEU A 78 30.66 -0.04 4.11
N MET A 79 29.88 -0.40 3.11
CA MET A 79 30.17 -1.54 2.23
C MET A 79 31.52 -1.36 1.54
N ASN A 80 31.88 -0.13 1.17
CA ASN A 80 33.16 0.18 0.53
C ASN A 80 34.34 0.35 1.51
N SER A 81 34.10 0.23 2.82
CA SER A 81 35.17 0.31 3.83
C SER A 81 36.09 -0.91 3.81
N ASP A 82 37.37 -0.71 4.12
CA ASP A 82 38.38 -1.79 4.13
C ASP A 82 37.98 -3.00 4.99
N PRO A 83 37.43 -2.84 6.22
CA PRO A 83 37.05 -3.99 7.04
C PRO A 83 35.95 -4.83 6.40
N VAL A 84 34.96 -4.21 5.76
CA VAL A 84 33.85 -4.90 5.12
C VAL A 84 34.31 -5.56 3.82
N GLN A 85 35.13 -4.86 3.01
CA GLN A 85 35.72 -5.39 1.80
C GLN A 85 36.62 -6.61 2.07
N ALA A 86 37.36 -6.62 3.18
CA ALA A 86 38.15 -7.77 3.58
C ALA A 86 37.29 -9.02 3.80
N VAL A 87 36.13 -8.88 4.45
CA VAL A 87 35.18 -9.99 4.68
C VAL A 87 34.50 -10.44 3.39
N ILE A 88 34.12 -9.49 2.52
CA ILE A 88 33.51 -9.79 1.22
C ILE A 88 34.48 -10.59 0.33
N ASN A 89 35.76 -10.24 0.35
CA ASN A 89 36.78 -10.83 -0.52
C ASN A 89 37.48 -12.05 0.09
N ASP A 90 37.25 -12.37 1.36
CA ASP A 90 37.80 -13.56 2.01
C ASP A 90 37.36 -14.83 1.26
N THR A 91 38.24 -15.56 0.60
CA THR A 91 37.87 -16.79 -0.14
C THR A 91 37.82 -18.03 0.75
N SER A 92 38.21 -17.93 2.03
CA SER A 92 38.19 -19.05 2.97
C SER A 92 36.78 -19.40 3.48
N LEU A 93 35.85 -18.44 3.38
CA LEU A 93 34.48 -18.58 3.87
C LEU A 93 33.47 -18.82 2.71
N PRO A 94 32.41 -19.61 2.93
CA PRO A 94 31.31 -19.75 1.98
C PRO A 94 30.64 -18.40 1.65
N TYR A 95 30.17 -18.23 0.42
CA TYR A 95 29.55 -16.99 -0.06
C TYR A 95 28.47 -16.43 0.88
N ASN A 96 27.54 -17.28 1.32
CA ASN A 96 26.43 -16.87 2.19
C ASN A 96 26.90 -16.40 3.57
N GLU A 97 27.97 -16.99 4.11
CA GLU A 97 28.54 -16.56 5.40
C GLU A 97 29.22 -15.21 5.29
N ARG A 98 29.91 -14.94 4.18
CA ARG A 98 30.55 -13.65 3.90
C ARG A 98 29.53 -12.54 3.83
N LYS A 99 28.43 -12.77 3.10
CA LYS A 99 27.31 -11.83 3.03
C LYS A 99 26.76 -11.49 4.41
N LYS A 100 26.46 -12.51 5.20
CA LYS A 100 25.88 -12.33 6.54
C LYS A 100 26.83 -11.58 7.48
N LYS A 101 28.13 -11.92 7.47
CA LYS A 101 29.13 -11.22 8.28
C LYS A 101 29.32 -9.77 7.85
N ALA A 102 29.43 -9.52 6.54
CA ALA A 102 29.58 -8.17 6.00
C ALA A 102 28.36 -7.28 6.32
N MET A 103 27.13 -7.80 6.15
CA MET A 103 25.92 -7.06 6.52
C MET A 103 25.84 -6.80 8.03
N ALA A 104 26.16 -7.80 8.86
CA ALA A 104 26.16 -7.63 10.30
C ALA A 104 27.16 -6.53 10.74
N MET A 105 28.33 -6.45 10.11
CA MET A 105 29.30 -5.37 10.38
C MET A 105 28.77 -4.00 9.96
N ILE A 106 28.08 -3.90 8.82
CA ILE A 106 27.46 -2.65 8.37
C ILE A 106 26.36 -2.22 9.33
N GLU A 107 25.45 -3.13 9.68
CA GLU A 107 24.33 -2.85 10.60
C GLU A 107 24.80 -2.50 12.00
N ASP A 108 25.81 -3.22 12.51
CA ASP A 108 26.45 -2.91 13.79
C ASP A 108 27.07 -1.51 13.76
N ALA A 109 27.86 -1.18 12.73
CA ALA A 109 28.41 0.16 12.58
C ALA A 109 27.31 1.23 12.53
N LEU A 110 26.23 1.01 11.77
CA LEU A 110 25.10 1.93 11.67
C LEU A 110 24.35 2.11 13.00
N SER A 111 24.26 1.08 13.84
CA SER A 111 23.58 1.16 15.14
C SER A 111 24.26 2.12 16.13
N HIS A 112 25.54 2.42 15.91
CA HIS A 112 26.32 3.34 16.75
C HIS A 112 26.20 4.82 16.33
N PHE A 113 25.55 5.11 15.20
CA PHE A 113 25.35 6.47 14.70
C PHE A 113 23.88 6.85 14.70
N ASP A 114 23.57 8.04 15.22
CA ASP A 114 22.23 8.58 15.12
C ASP A 114 21.93 9.01 13.67
N SER A 115 20.84 8.51 13.11
CA SER A 115 20.42 8.80 11.74
C SER A 115 18.92 9.07 11.71
N LYS A 116 18.51 10.11 10.98
CA LYS A 116 17.09 10.37 10.69
C LYS A 116 16.40 9.24 9.92
N TYR A 117 17.17 8.26 9.44
CA TYR A 117 16.71 7.11 8.70
C TYR A 117 16.64 5.80 9.52
N THR A 118 17.00 5.80 10.81
CA THR A 118 17.08 4.57 11.64
C THR A 118 15.80 3.75 11.58
N PHE A 119 14.64 4.38 11.79
CA PHE A 119 13.34 3.71 11.71
C PHE A 119 13.03 3.18 10.30
N GLN A 120 13.38 3.93 9.26
CA GLN A 120 13.15 3.53 7.87
C GLN A 120 14.06 2.36 7.45
N ARG A 121 15.23 2.21 8.07
CA ARG A 121 16.14 1.07 7.82
C ARG A 121 15.53 -0.23 8.33
N GLU A 122 14.90 -0.19 9.50
CA GLU A 122 14.18 -1.34 10.06
C GLU A 122 13.00 -1.77 9.18
N GLN A 123 12.31 -0.81 8.55
CA GLN A 123 11.19 -1.09 7.64
C GLN A 123 11.61 -1.56 6.25
N HIS A 124 12.83 -1.24 5.82
CA HIS A 124 13.33 -1.53 4.48
C HIS A 124 14.68 -2.26 4.55
N PRO A 125 14.70 -3.49 5.11
CA PRO A 125 15.92 -4.28 5.16
C PRO A 125 16.44 -4.56 3.75
N ILE A 126 17.76 -4.60 3.61
CA ILE A 126 18.44 -4.82 2.35
C ILE A 126 19.50 -5.91 2.50
N ASP A 127 19.56 -6.81 1.52
CA ASP A 127 20.62 -7.82 1.44
C ASP A 127 21.88 -7.25 0.78
N LEU A 128 23.04 -7.81 1.10
CA LEU A 128 24.31 -7.39 0.50
C LEU A 128 24.29 -7.44 -1.03
N ASP A 129 23.68 -8.47 -1.62
CA ASP A 129 23.64 -8.62 -3.08
C ASP A 129 22.84 -7.49 -3.71
N HIS A 130 21.71 -7.14 -3.11
CA HIS A 130 20.87 -6.04 -3.56
C HIS A 130 21.60 -4.71 -3.38
N LEU A 131 22.26 -4.50 -2.24
CA LEU A 131 23.08 -3.33 -1.98
C LEU A 131 24.17 -3.16 -3.05
N ARG A 132 24.85 -4.24 -3.45
CA ARG A 132 25.87 -4.22 -4.51
C ARG A 132 25.31 -3.86 -5.88
N VAL A 133 24.07 -4.22 -6.17
CA VAL A 133 23.40 -3.89 -7.44
C VAL A 133 23.04 -2.40 -7.50
N ILE A 134 22.55 -1.83 -6.40
CA ILE A 134 22.13 -0.42 -6.37
C ILE A 134 23.28 0.55 -6.07
N ALA A 135 24.35 0.08 -5.42
CA ALA A 135 25.47 0.92 -4.99
C ALA A 135 26.10 1.77 -6.12
N PRO A 136 26.40 1.24 -7.33
CA PRO A 136 26.96 2.04 -8.41
C PRO A 136 26.05 3.21 -8.81
N GLN A 137 24.74 2.99 -8.84
CA GLN A 137 23.75 4.02 -9.18
C GLN A 137 23.70 5.11 -8.10
N ILE A 138 23.81 4.74 -6.81
CA ILE A 138 23.86 5.70 -5.70
C ILE A 138 25.15 6.53 -5.77
N VAL A 139 26.30 5.91 -6.03
CA VAL A 139 27.60 6.60 -6.15
C VAL A 139 27.60 7.57 -7.35
N GLU A 140 27.00 7.18 -8.47
CA GLU A 140 26.83 8.04 -9.63
C GLU A 140 26.01 9.30 -9.28
N LEU A 141 24.88 9.12 -8.59
CA LEU A 141 24.04 10.23 -8.14
C LEU A 141 24.74 11.14 -7.13
N GLN A 142 25.52 10.58 -6.20
CA GLN A 142 26.35 11.36 -5.26
C GLN A 142 27.39 12.18 -6.01
N THR A 143 28.06 11.58 -7.00
CA THR A 143 29.08 12.25 -7.82
C THR A 143 28.48 13.37 -8.66
N ALA A 144 27.25 13.18 -9.16
CA ALA A 144 26.49 14.19 -9.86
C ALA A 144 25.96 15.32 -8.95
N GLY A 145 26.13 15.22 -7.62
CA GLY A 145 25.59 16.17 -6.64
C GLY A 145 24.06 16.15 -6.56
N ALA A 146 23.42 15.04 -6.94
CA ALA A 146 21.98 14.91 -6.91
C ALA A 146 21.47 14.70 -5.47
N ASP A 147 20.30 15.24 -5.15
CA ASP A 147 19.66 14.97 -3.86
C ASP A 147 19.12 13.54 -3.83
N LEU A 148 19.75 12.67 -3.03
CA LEU A 148 19.40 11.25 -2.92
C LEU A 148 18.00 11.00 -2.34
N GLU A 149 17.37 11.99 -1.69
CA GLU A 149 15.98 11.88 -1.23
C GLU A 149 14.97 11.97 -2.39
N GLU A 150 15.38 12.51 -3.54
CA GLU A 150 14.56 12.56 -4.74
C GLU A 150 14.56 11.26 -5.54
N TYR A 151 15.36 10.27 -5.14
CA TYR A 151 15.48 8.99 -5.84
C TYR A 151 14.96 7.87 -4.96
N THR A 152 14.11 7.03 -5.52
CA THR A 152 13.55 5.84 -4.88
C THR A 152 14.18 4.58 -5.43
N VAL A 153 14.39 3.60 -4.56
CA VAL A 153 14.86 2.27 -4.94
C VAL A 153 13.65 1.40 -5.28
N ILE A 154 13.61 0.90 -6.52
CA ILE A 154 12.55 0.02 -7.02
C ILE A 154 13.23 -1.20 -7.65
N GLY A 155 13.19 -2.32 -6.94
CA GLY A 155 13.91 -3.53 -7.35
C GLY A 155 15.40 -3.23 -7.50
N ASP A 156 15.98 -3.56 -8.65
CA ASP A 156 17.38 -3.37 -8.99
C ASP A 156 17.75 -1.93 -9.41
N LYS A 157 16.79 -1.00 -9.45
CA LYS A 157 16.99 0.35 -10.00
C LYS A 157 16.77 1.45 -8.99
N VAL A 158 17.57 2.51 -9.14
CA VAL A 158 17.43 3.78 -8.43
C VAL A 158 16.85 4.78 -9.44
N VAL A 159 15.60 5.20 -9.22
CA VAL A 159 14.86 6.06 -10.17
C VAL A 159 14.36 7.30 -9.47
N LYS A 160 14.28 8.42 -10.20
CA LYS A 160 13.71 9.66 -9.68
C LYS A 160 12.26 9.41 -9.25
N ALA A 161 11.89 9.89 -8.07
CA ALA A 161 10.58 9.65 -7.52
C ALA A 161 9.51 10.38 -8.34
N ASN A 162 8.35 9.74 -8.52
CA ASN A 162 7.20 10.33 -9.23
C ASN A 162 6.37 11.25 -8.31
N PHE A 163 7.03 12.07 -7.51
CA PHE A 163 6.41 13.14 -6.74
C PHE A 163 6.93 14.44 -7.33
N PHE A 164 6.10 15.45 -7.49
CA PHE A 164 6.52 16.74 -8.05
C PHE A 164 5.95 17.85 -7.17
N ASN A 165 6.69 18.19 -6.12
CA ASN A 165 6.29 19.23 -5.18
C ASN A 165 6.88 20.56 -5.66
N ILE A 166 6.01 21.47 -6.08
CA ILE A 166 6.37 22.84 -6.43
C ILE A 166 6.61 23.62 -5.14
N GLN A 167 7.83 24.11 -4.97
CA GLN A 167 8.22 24.94 -3.84
C GLN A 167 7.74 26.40 -4.03
N PRO A 168 7.71 27.20 -2.95
CA PRO A 168 7.31 28.62 -3.05
C PRO A 168 8.16 29.46 -4.01
N ASP A 169 9.39 29.04 -4.27
CA ASP A 169 10.33 29.67 -5.21
C ASP A 169 10.17 29.21 -6.66
N GLY A 170 9.21 28.31 -6.94
CA GLY A 170 8.97 27.74 -8.27
C GLY A 170 9.84 26.55 -8.63
N THR A 171 10.75 26.12 -7.76
CA THR A 171 11.53 24.89 -7.98
C THR A 171 10.65 23.64 -7.79
N VAL A 172 10.98 22.56 -8.50
CA VAL A 172 10.25 21.30 -8.41
C VAL A 172 11.14 20.27 -7.72
N ILE A 173 10.73 19.84 -6.53
CA ILE A 173 11.43 18.82 -5.75
C ILE A 173 10.69 17.50 -5.87
N ALA A 174 11.42 16.45 -6.23
CA ALA A 174 10.85 15.12 -6.40
C ALA A 174 10.86 14.26 -5.13
N LYS A 175 10.35 14.81 -4.02
CA LYS A 175 10.30 14.12 -2.72
C LYS A 175 8.90 13.66 -2.38
N GLN A 176 8.78 12.48 -1.78
CA GLN A 176 7.51 12.05 -1.19
C GLN A 176 7.13 13.01 -0.05
N PRO A 177 5.95 13.65 -0.08
CA PRO A 177 5.58 14.57 0.99
C PRO A 177 5.32 13.79 2.28
N TRP A 178 5.60 14.43 3.42
CA TRP A 178 5.52 13.79 4.74
C TRP A 178 4.12 13.23 5.07
N TRP A 179 3.08 13.84 4.49
CA TRP A 179 1.68 13.46 4.67
C TRP A 179 1.23 12.35 3.72
N ASP A 180 1.95 12.05 2.63
CA ASP A 180 1.56 11.02 1.66
C ASP A 180 2.48 9.81 1.68
N LYS A 181 2.48 9.09 2.80
CA LYS A 181 3.11 7.76 2.92
C LYS A 181 2.14 6.65 2.50
N GLY A 182 1.55 6.75 1.30
CA GLY A 182 0.59 5.77 0.76
C GLY A 182 -0.88 6.10 1.01
N TYR A 183 -1.17 7.28 1.55
CA TYR A 183 -2.52 7.73 1.88
C TYR A 183 -3.38 7.99 0.66
N THR A 184 -2.81 8.65 -0.35
CA THR A 184 -3.53 8.95 -1.58
C THR A 184 -4.04 7.65 -2.21
N ILE A 185 -3.19 6.63 -2.25
CA ILE A 185 -3.53 5.31 -2.77
C ILE A 185 -4.62 4.63 -1.93
N ALA A 186 -4.47 4.61 -0.60
CA ALA A 186 -5.45 3.99 0.30
C ALA A 186 -6.84 4.66 0.20
N CYS A 187 -6.89 5.99 0.20
CA CYS A 187 -8.13 6.74 0.03
C CYS A 187 -8.81 6.47 -1.32
N ILE A 188 -8.04 6.41 -2.41
CA ILE A 188 -8.59 6.06 -3.74
C ILE A 188 -9.21 4.67 -3.72
N TRP A 189 -8.49 3.66 -3.22
CA TRP A 189 -9.00 2.30 -3.15
C TRP A 189 -10.22 2.17 -2.24
N PHE A 190 -10.25 2.91 -1.12
CA PHE A 190 -11.42 2.97 -0.25
C PHE A 190 -12.63 3.56 -0.97
N ILE A 191 -12.46 4.66 -1.71
CA ILE A 191 -13.54 5.25 -2.52
C ILE A 191 -14.02 4.26 -3.59
N VAL A 192 -13.09 3.60 -4.30
CA VAL A 192 -13.42 2.57 -5.31
C VAL A 192 -14.20 1.42 -4.68
N PHE A 193 -13.80 0.96 -3.49
CA PHE A 193 -14.52 -0.06 -2.73
C PHE A 193 -15.93 0.41 -2.36
N CYS A 194 -16.07 1.61 -1.77
CA CYS A 194 -17.37 2.17 -1.42
C CYS A 194 -18.29 2.31 -2.63
N LEU A 195 -17.78 2.81 -3.75
CA LEU A 195 -18.54 2.91 -5.00
C LEU A 195 -18.96 1.54 -5.52
N SER A 196 -18.07 0.55 -5.48
CA SER A 196 -18.38 -0.82 -5.91
C SER A 196 -19.49 -1.45 -5.04
N VAL A 197 -19.43 -1.25 -3.73
CA VAL A 197 -20.48 -1.71 -2.79
C VAL A 197 -21.80 -0.98 -3.06
N ILE A 198 -21.78 0.34 -3.25
CA ILE A 198 -22.99 1.12 -3.59
C ILE A 198 -23.61 0.59 -4.88
N ILE A 199 -22.80 0.35 -5.92
CA ILE A 199 -23.28 -0.20 -7.19
C ILE A 199 -23.92 -1.57 -6.97
N ALA A 200 -23.25 -2.47 -6.24
CA ALA A 200 -23.76 -3.81 -5.95
C ALA A 200 -25.12 -3.74 -5.21
N VAL A 201 -25.19 -2.96 -4.12
CA VAL A 201 -26.41 -2.81 -3.31
C VAL A 201 -27.54 -2.16 -4.10
N LYS A 202 -27.25 -1.13 -4.92
CA LYS A 202 -28.28 -0.44 -5.70
C LYS A 202 -28.79 -1.24 -6.89
N ARG A 203 -28.17 -2.37 -7.22
CA ARG A 203 -28.68 -3.34 -8.20
C ARG A 203 -29.54 -4.44 -7.58
N LEU A 204 -29.62 -4.51 -6.25
CA LEU A 204 -30.56 -5.38 -5.55
C LEU A 204 -31.94 -4.71 -5.39
N PRO A 205 -33.00 -5.49 -5.12
CA PRO A 205 -34.30 -4.95 -4.77
C PRO A 205 -34.22 -3.91 -3.64
N PRO A 206 -34.99 -2.80 -3.73
CA PRO A 206 -34.94 -1.75 -2.73
C PRO A 206 -35.34 -2.30 -1.35
N PHE A 207 -34.68 -1.84 -0.29
CA PHE A 207 -34.92 -2.29 1.09
C PHE A 207 -36.37 -2.11 1.59
N THR A 208 -37.19 -1.33 0.86
CA THR A 208 -38.62 -1.19 1.13
C THR A 208 -39.43 -2.43 0.71
N TRP A 209 -38.87 -3.29 -0.15
CA TRP A 209 -39.43 -4.59 -0.51
C TRP A 209 -38.85 -5.67 0.40
N GLN A 210 -39.70 -6.59 0.83
CA GLN A 210 -39.32 -7.79 1.60
C GLN A 210 -39.79 -9.03 0.84
N PRO A 211 -39.00 -10.12 0.82
CA PRO A 211 -39.42 -11.37 0.21
C PRO A 211 -40.59 -12.01 0.99
N ASP A 212 -41.52 -12.60 0.26
CA ASP A 212 -42.53 -13.49 0.85
C ASP A 212 -41.96 -14.89 1.04
N HIS A 213 -41.64 -15.22 2.29
CA HIS A 213 -41.06 -16.51 2.66
C HIS A 213 -42.04 -17.68 2.58
N SER A 214 -43.33 -17.44 2.37
CA SER A 214 -44.32 -18.52 2.17
C SER A 214 -44.24 -19.17 0.79
N ILE A 215 -43.52 -18.56 -0.16
CA ILE A 215 -43.39 -19.02 -1.55
C ILE A 215 -42.35 -20.13 -1.70
N ALA A 216 -41.29 -20.14 -0.88
CA ALA A 216 -40.12 -21.02 -1.00
C ALA A 216 -40.32 -22.47 -0.49
N HIS A 217 -41.56 -22.96 -0.37
CA HIS A 217 -41.89 -24.25 0.27
C HIS A 217 -42.14 -25.38 -0.73
#